data_AF-A0A0G0K1I2-F1
#
_entry.id   AF-A0A0G0K1I2-F1
#
_cell.length_a   1.000
_cell.length_b   1.000
_cell.length_c   1.000
_cell.angle_alpha   90.00
_cell.angle_beta   90.00
_cell.angle_gamma   90.00
#
_symmetry.space_group_name_H-M   'P 1'
#
loop_
_entity.id
_entity.type
_entity.pdbx_description
1 polymer ?
#
loop_
_entity_poly.entity_id
_entity_poly.type
_entity_poly.pdbx_seq_one_letter_code
_entity_poly.pdbx_strand_id
1 'polypeptide(L)' 'MLDQIFEIFKGLILVKIGFLILNGLYLAFLLVVYKQSRAMQRVVNDGSASSIVNSFALLNVILGILLFVAALVIL' A
#
# COMPACT_ATOMS: atom_id res chain seq x y z
N MET A 1 -14.30 12.02 -34.33
CA MET A 1 -15.03 11.24 -33.30
C MET A 1 -14.23 10.03 -32.81
N LEU A 2 -13.72 9.17 -33.71
CA LEU A 2 -12.87 8.03 -33.32
C LEU A 2 -11.59 8.45 -32.56
N ASP A 3 -10.92 9.53 -32.99
CA ASP A 3 -9.70 10.02 -32.33
C ASP A 3 -9.97 10.53 -30.90
N GLN A 4 -11.10 11.21 -30.67
CA GLN A 4 -11.50 11.66 -29.34
C GLN A 4 -11.82 10.49 -28.40
N ILE A 5 -12.47 9.45 -28.91
CA ILE A 5 -12.74 8.23 -28.13
C ILE A 5 -11.42 7.57 -27.74
N PHE A 6 -10.47 7.47 -28.68
CA PHE A 6 -9.17 6.86 -28.44
C PHE A 6 -8.34 7.60 -27.38
N GLU A 7 -8.35 8.94 -27.40
CA GLU A 7 -7.67 9.76 -26.38
C GLU A 7 -8.30 9.60 -24.99
N ILE A 8 -9.63 9.46 -24.89
CA ILE A 8 -10.31 9.16 -23.61
C ILE A 8 -9.88 7.79 -23.06
N PHE A 9 -9.79 6.76 -23.91
CA PHE A 9 -9.33 5.44 -23.50
C PHE A 9 -7.88 5.44 -23.01
N LYS A 10 -6.98 6.16 -23.69
CA LYS A 10 -5.60 6.34 -23.23
C LYS A 10 -5.54 7.03 -21.87
N GLY A 11 -6.31 8.10 -21.68
CA GLY A 11 -6.38 8.81 -20.40
C GLY A 11 -6.84 7.90 -19.26
N LEU A 12 -7.87 7.09 -19.49
CA LEU A 12 -8.36 6.11 -18.52
C LEU A 12 -7.29 5.07 -18.18
N ILE A 13 -6.60 4.50 -19.18
CA ILE A 13 -5.52 3.54 -18.95
C ILE A 13 -4.39 4.15 -18.12
N LEU A 14 -3.98 5.39 -18.44
CA LEU A 14 -2.93 6.09 -17.72
C LEU A 14 -3.31 6.31 -16.24
N VAL A 15 -4.55 6.71 -15.97
CA VAL A 15 -5.07 6.89 -14.59
C VAL A 15 -5.07 5.57 -13.83
N LYS A 16 -5.51 4.47 -14.46
CA LYS A 16 -5.50 3.13 -13.84
C LYS A 16 -4.09 2.69 -13.47
N ILE A 17 -3.13 2.84 -14.39
CA ILE A 17 -1.72 2.50 -14.16
C ILE A 17 -1.14 3.37 -13.04
N GLY A 18 -1.39 4.68 -13.07
CA GLY A 18 -0.94 5.61 -12.03
C GLY A 18 -1.48 5.24 -10.65
N PHE A 19 -2.76 4.89 -10.56
CA PHE A 19 -3.38 4.42 -9.32
C PHE A 19 -2.71 3.14 -8.82
N LEU A 20 -2.46 2.16 -9.69
CA LEU A 20 -1.81 0.91 -9.32
C LEU A 20 -0.39 1.13 -8.78
N ILE A 21 0.38 2.01 -9.42
CA ILE A 21 1.73 2.40 -8.99
C ILE A 21 1.67 3.05 -7.60
N LEU A 22 0.78 4.02 -7.38
CA LEU A 22 0.63 4.69 -6.08
C LEU A 22 0.25 3.70 -4.97
N ASN A 23 -0.63 2.74 -5.27
CA ASN A 23 -1.04 1.71 -4.33
C ASN A 23 0.12 0.75 -3.99
N GLY A 24 0.94 0.38 -4.97
CA GLY A 24 2.15 -0.41 -4.75
C GLY A 24 3.21 0.33 -3.91
N LEU A 25 3.41 1.63 -4.17
CA LEU A 25 4.31 2.48 -3.37
C LEU A 25 3.82 2.60 -1.91
N TYR A 26 2.51 2.75 -1.72
CA TYR A 26 1.90 2.77 -0.38
C TYR A 26 2.16 1.46 0.37
N LEU A 27 1.98 0.31 -0.29
CA LEU A 27 2.28 -0.99 0.32
C LEU A 27 3.77 -1.12 0.69
N ALA A 28 4.68 -0.69 -0.19
CA ALA A 28 6.11 -0.68 0.10
C ALA A 28 6.44 0.19 1.33
N PHE A 29 5.82 1.37 1.43
CA PHE A 29 5.95 2.24 2.60
C PHE A 29 5.48 1.54 3.89
N LEU A 30 4.33 0.88 3.88
CA LEU A 30 3.83 0.13 5.04
C LEU A 30 4.79 -0.98 5.49
N LEU A 31 5.40 -1.71 4.54
CA LEU A 31 6.40 -2.73 4.86
C LEU A 31 7.64 -2.13 5.53
N VAL A 32 8.10 -0.96 5.07
CA VAL A 32 9.21 -0.23 5.70
C VAL A 32 8.83 0.19 7.12
N VAL A 33 7.64 0.77 7.31
CA VAL A 33 7.14 1.17 8.64
C VAL A 33 7.08 -0.02 9.58
N TYR A 34 6.55 -1.16 9.12
CA TYR A 34 6.49 -2.39 9.90
C TYR A 34 7.89 -2.89 10.30
N LYS A 35 8.83 -2.88 9.35
CA LYS A 35 10.23 -3.27 9.63
C LYS A 35 10.88 -2.35 10.67
N GLN A 36 10.67 -1.04 10.56
CA GLN A 36 11.23 -0.06 11.50
C GLN A 36 10.59 -0.17 12.89
N SER A 37 9.27 -0.35 12.94
CA SER A 37 8.54 -0.62 14.19
C SER A 37 9.16 -1.83 14.92
N ARG A 38 9.33 -2.95 14.22
CA ARG A 38 9.95 -4.16 14.80
C ARG A 38 11.40 -3.97 15.23
N ALA A 39 12.18 -3.19 14.50
CA ALA A 39 13.55 -2.88 14.87
C ALA A 39 13.60 -2.05 16.18
N MET A 40 12.70 -1.07 16.32
CA MET A 40 12.59 -0.26 17.52
C MET A 40 12.17 -1.08 18.75
N GLN A 41 11.26 -2.06 18.58
CA GLN A 41 10.89 -2.98 19.67
C GLN A 41 12.08 -3.76 20.23
N ARG A 42 13.05 -4.13 19.39
CA ARG A 42 14.23 -4.89 19.82
C ARG A 42 15.21 -4.04 20.64
N VAL A 43 15.19 -2.72 20.43
CA VAL A 43 16.09 -1.78 21.10
C VAL A 43 15.45 -1.22 22.37
N VAL A 44 14.18 -0.83 22.30
CA VAL A 44 13.40 -0.27 23.41
C VAL A 44 12.61 -1.42 24.02
N ASN A 45 13.13 -2.02 25.08
CA ASN A 45 12.58 -3.19 25.77
C ASN A 45 11.28 -2.87 26.58
N ASP A 46 10.37 -2.08 26.02
CA ASP A 46 9.08 -1.72 26.61
C ASP A 46 8.00 -2.71 26.12
N GLY A 47 7.96 -3.90 26.72
CA GLY A 47 7.23 -5.06 26.19
C GLY A 47 5.73 -4.88 25.92
N SER A 48 5.03 -3.95 26.57
CA SER A 48 3.57 -3.79 26.44
C SER A 48 3.14 -2.80 25.35
N ALA A 49 3.61 -1.55 25.40
CA ALA A 49 3.29 -0.51 24.40
C ALA A 49 3.88 -0.84 23.02
N SER A 50 5.09 -1.39 23.01
CA SER A 50 5.78 -1.87 21.83
C SER A 50 4.93 -2.89 21.06
N SER A 51 4.38 -3.91 21.74
CA SER A 51 3.61 -5.00 21.13
C SER A 51 2.36 -4.54 20.39
N ILE A 52 1.64 -3.56 20.96
CA ILE A 52 0.43 -2.98 20.36
C ILE A 52 0.77 -2.27 19.04
N VAL A 53 1.78 -1.40 19.04
CA VAL A 53 2.20 -0.65 17.84
C VAL A 53 2.57 -1.58 16.70
N ASN A 54 3.29 -2.66 16.98
CA ASN A 54 3.69 -3.62 15.96
C ASN A 54 2.52 -4.46 15.44
N SER A 55 1.55 -4.77 16.29
CA SER A 55 0.31 -5.46 15.89
C SER A 55 -0.54 -4.59 14.96
N PHE A 56 -0.69 -3.30 15.27
CA PHE A 56 -1.34 -2.34 14.39
C PHE A 56 -0.58 -2.13 13.08
N ALA A 57 0.76 -2.07 13.11
CA ALA A 57 1.57 -1.96 11.90
C ALA A 57 1.39 -3.19 10.99
N LEU A 58 1.37 -4.40 11.57
CA LEU A 58 1.10 -5.64 10.84
C LEU A 58 -0.31 -5.64 10.23
N LEU A 59 -1.31 -5.23 11.00
CA LEU A 59 -2.69 -5.11 10.50
C LEU A 59 -2.76 -4.17 9.29
N ASN A 60 -2.12 -3.01 9.37
CA ASN A 60 -2.08 -2.06 8.26
C ASN A 60 -1.40 -2.65 7.02
N VAL A 61 -0.31 -3.41 7.18
CA VAL A 61 0.32 -4.14 6.06
C VAL A 61 -0.67 -5.13 5.42
N ILE A 62 -1.38 -5.93 6.22
CA ILE A 62 -2.37 -6.90 5.71
C ILE A 62 -3.48 -6.19 4.94
N LEU A 63 -4.05 -5.11 5.51
CA LEU A 63 -5.08 -4.31 4.84
C LEU A 63 -4.55 -3.67 3.54
N GLY A 64 -3.30 -3.21 3.54
CA GLY A 64 -2.62 -2.68 2.35
C GLY A 64 -2.47 -3.73 1.26
N ILE A 65 -2.10 -4.97 1.60
CA ILE A 65 -2.02 -6.09 0.64
C ILE A 65 -3.41 -6.38 0.05
N LEU A 66 -4.44 -6.46 0.89
CA LEU A 66 -5.81 -6.70 0.43
C LEU A 66 -6.30 -5.61 -0.52
N LEU A 67 -6.03 -4.35 -0.20
CA LEU A 67 -6.34 -3.20 -1.06
C LEU A 67 -5.59 -3.27 -2.39
N PHE A 68 -4.30 -3.63 -2.38
CA PHE A 68 -3.50 -3.77 -3.59
C PHE A 68 -4.00 -4.90 -4.49
N VAL A 69 -4.32 -6.06 -3.91
CA VAL A 69 -4.90 -7.19 -4.65
C VAL A 69 -6.28 -6.84 -5.21
N ALA A 70 -7.13 -6.18 -4.44
CA ALA A 70 -8.42 -5.70 -4.93
C ALA A 70 -8.26 -4.71 -6.08
N ALA A 71 -7.29 -3.79 -5.99
CA ALA A 71 -6.97 -2.87 -7.08
C ALA A 71 -6.51 -3.59 -8.34
N LEU A 72 -5.67 -4.64 -8.23
CA LEU A 72 -5.25 -5.48 -9.36
C LEU A 72 -6.41 -6.22 -10.05
N VAL A 73 -7.43 -6.63 -9.28
CA VAL A 73 -8.58 -7.36 -9.83
C VAL A 73 -9.57 -6.40 -10.51
N ILE A 74 -9.74 -5.19 -9.96
CA ILE A 74 -10.73 -4.21 -10.45
C ILE A 74 -10.21 -3.44 -11.68
N LEU A 75 -8.91 -3.13 -11.74
CA LEU A 75 -8.32 -2.22 -12.74
C LEU A 75 -7.87 -2.95 -14.00
#